data_AF-A0A968ABN1-F1
#
_entry.id   AF-A0A968ABN1-F1
#
_cell.length_a   1.000
_cell.length_b   1.000
_cell.length_c   1.000
_cell.angle_alpha   90.00
_cell.angle_beta   90.00
_cell.angle_gamma   90.00
#
_symmetry.space_group_name_H-M   'P 1'
#
loop_
_entity.id
_entity.type
_entity.pdbx_description
1 polymer ?
#
loop_
_entity_poly.entity_id
_entity_poly.type
_entity_poly.pdbx_seq_one_letter_code
_entity_poly.pdbx_strand_id
1 'polypeptide(L)'
;IRQRAYDHGIKNAFNFPGFVPAYIRPLFCEGKGPFRWVALSGDEDDIYATDKVVMELFPDDEPLHRWLKMAREKVPFQGLPSRICWLGYGERVKAGLAF
;
A
#
# COMPACT_ATOMS: atom_id res chain seq x y z
N ILE A 1 -11.29 -1.59 19.33
CA ILE A 1 -10.71 -1.41 20.69
C ILE A 1 -11.32 -0.22 21.44
N ARG A 2 -11.15 1.03 20.99
CA ARG A 2 -11.68 2.24 21.67
C ARG A 2 -13.18 2.16 22.00
N GLN A 3 -14.00 1.79 21.02
CA GLN A 3 -15.45 1.64 21.21
C GLN A 3 -15.77 0.62 22.32
N ARG A 4 -15.13 -0.56 22.31
CA ARG A 4 -15.37 -1.58 23.34
C ARG A 4 -15.01 -1.09 24.75
N ALA A 5 -13.89 -0.38 24.90
CA ALA A 5 -13.49 0.23 26.18
C ALA A 5 -14.51 1.27 26.66
N TYR A 6 -15.03 2.09 25.75
CA TYR A 6 -16.08 3.07 26.05
C TYR A 6 -17.39 2.40 26.49
N ASP A 7 -17.82 1.36 25.77
CA ASP A 7 -19.03 0.58 26.08
C ASP A 7 -18.94 -0.04 27.48
N HIS A 8 -17.73 -0.35 27.95
CA HIS A 8 -17.45 -0.96 29.26
C HIS A 8 -16.97 0.06 30.31
N GLY A 9 -17.30 1.35 30.14
CA GLY A 9 -17.19 2.36 31.19
C GLY A 9 -15.97 3.29 31.12
N ILE A 10 -15.01 3.06 30.23
CA ILE A 10 -13.84 3.95 30.07
C ILE A 10 -14.26 5.18 29.24
N LYS A 11 -14.73 6.24 29.90
CA LYS A 11 -15.30 7.44 29.24
C LYS A 11 -14.31 8.23 28.39
N ASN A 12 -13.02 8.14 28.70
CA ASN A 12 -11.93 8.80 27.97
C ASN A 12 -11.27 7.89 26.92
N ALA A 13 -11.91 6.78 26.52
CA ALA A 13 -11.36 5.83 25.55
C ALA A 13 -11.07 6.43 24.16
N PHE A 14 -11.58 7.63 23.86
CA PHE A 14 -11.35 8.34 22.61
C PHE A 14 -10.31 9.48 22.71
N ASN A 15 -9.61 9.61 23.85
CA ASN A 15 -8.57 10.64 24.02
C ASN A 15 -7.37 10.47 23.10
N PHE A 16 -7.23 9.33 22.43
CA PHE A 16 -6.30 9.15 21.32
C PHE A 16 -7.05 8.96 20.00
N PRO A 17 -6.55 9.56 18.90
CA PRO A 17 -7.24 9.56 17.61
C PRO A 17 -7.14 8.19 16.92
N GLY A 18 -7.97 8.01 15.90
CA GLY A 18 -7.77 6.91 14.94
C GLY A 18 -6.64 7.26 13.97
N PHE A 19 -5.95 6.25 13.44
CA PHE A 19 -4.83 6.48 12.52
C PHE A 19 -5.26 7.16 11.20
N VAL A 20 -6.49 6.93 10.73
CA VAL A 20 -7.01 7.58 9.51
C VAL A 20 -7.07 9.10 9.65
N PRO A 21 -7.83 9.67 10.60
CA PRO A 21 -7.86 11.12 10.78
C PRO A 21 -6.50 11.71 11.19
N ALA A 22 -5.66 10.96 11.88
CA ALA A 22 -4.36 11.45 12.36
C ALA A 22 -3.27 11.48 11.26
N TYR A 23 -3.26 10.52 10.34
CA TYR A 23 -2.12 10.31 9.43
C TYR A 23 -2.50 10.00 7.99
N ILE A 24 -3.51 9.15 7.75
CA ILE A 24 -3.75 8.56 6.41
C ILE A 24 -4.70 9.38 5.54
N ARG A 25 -5.58 10.19 6.14
CA ARG A 25 -6.60 10.96 5.40
C ARG A 25 -6.02 11.81 4.25
N PRO A 26 -4.87 12.50 4.38
CA PRO A 26 -4.27 13.23 3.26
C PRO A 26 -4.00 12.33 2.03
N LEU A 27 -3.49 11.11 2.24
CA LEU A 27 -3.26 10.15 1.15
C LEU A 27 -4.57 9.77 0.45
N PHE A 28 -5.65 9.58 1.20
CA PHE A 28 -6.96 9.28 0.62
C PHE A 28 -7.49 10.43 -0.24
N CYS A 29 -7.20 11.69 0.11
CA CYS A 29 -7.59 12.85 -0.69
C CYS A 29 -6.89 12.88 -2.06
N GLU A 30 -5.71 12.29 -2.18
CA GLU A 30 -5.00 12.09 -3.47
C GLU A 30 -5.44 10.80 -4.20
N GLY A 31 -6.45 10.10 -3.67
CA GLY A 31 -6.89 8.81 -4.18
C GLY A 31 -5.89 7.67 -3.91
N LYS A 32 -4.86 7.89 -3.08
CA LYS A 32 -3.94 6.82 -2.67
C LYS A 32 -4.65 5.85 -1.74
N GLY A 33 -4.23 4.59 -1.80
CA GLY A 33 -4.80 3.53 -0.99
C GLY A 33 -4.04 2.23 -1.21
N PRO A 34 -4.43 1.14 -0.52
CA PRO A 34 -3.71 -0.13 -0.54
C PRO A 34 -3.92 -0.92 -1.85
N PHE A 35 -3.51 -0.33 -2.97
CA PHE A 35 -3.53 -0.93 -4.31
C PHE A 35 -2.56 -2.12 -4.40
N ARG A 36 -2.96 -3.17 -5.10
CA ARG A 36 -2.24 -4.44 -5.14
C ARG A 36 -2.48 -5.19 -6.44
N TRP A 37 -1.53 -6.05 -6.78
CA TRP A 37 -1.64 -7.01 -7.88
C TRP A 37 -1.00 -8.35 -7.50
N VAL A 38 -1.27 -9.37 -8.31
CA VAL A 38 -0.85 -10.76 -8.10
C VAL A 38 -0.42 -11.38 -9.43
N ALA A 39 0.67 -12.15 -9.41
CA ALA A 39 1.14 -12.94 -10.54
C ALA A 39 0.45 -14.31 -10.55
N LEU A 40 -0.42 -14.54 -11.53
CA LEU A 40 -1.16 -15.81 -11.65
C LEU A 40 -0.29 -16.99 -12.14
N SER A 41 0.86 -16.69 -12.73
CA SER A 41 1.88 -17.68 -13.10
C SER A 41 2.43 -18.44 -11.89
N GLY A 42 2.43 -17.82 -10.71
CA GLY A 42 3.14 -18.30 -9.53
C GLY A 42 4.63 -17.97 -9.52
N ASP A 43 5.14 -17.29 -10.56
CA ASP A 43 6.55 -16.91 -10.67
C ASP A 43 6.82 -15.59 -9.92
N GLU A 44 7.84 -15.58 -9.07
CA GLU A 44 8.26 -14.39 -8.33
C GLU A 44 8.84 -13.31 -9.24
N ASP A 45 9.47 -13.72 -10.35
CA ASP A 45 10.11 -12.80 -11.29
C ASP A 45 9.08 -11.88 -11.96
N ASP A 46 7.81 -12.29 -12.08
CA ASP A 46 6.73 -11.42 -12.57
C ASP A 46 6.46 -10.25 -11.61
N ILE A 47 6.59 -10.46 -10.30
CA ILE A 47 6.49 -9.36 -9.33
C ILE A 47 7.71 -8.45 -9.42
N TYR A 48 8.91 -8.99 -9.60
CA TYR A 48 10.11 -8.16 -9.76
C TYR A 48 10.09 -7.37 -11.07
N ALA A 49 9.52 -7.93 -12.14
CA ALA A 49 9.31 -7.24 -13.41
C ALA A 49 8.33 -6.08 -13.25
N THR A 50 7.18 -6.32 -12.60
CA THR A 50 6.20 -5.26 -12.33
C THR A 50 6.72 -4.21 -11.34
N ASP A 51 7.52 -4.57 -10.32
CA ASP A 51 8.21 -3.62 -9.44
C ASP A 51 9.08 -2.64 -10.26
N LYS A 52 9.83 -3.16 -11.25
CA LYS A 52 10.66 -2.36 -12.16
C LYS A 52 9.81 -1.43 -13.04
N VAL A 53 8.73 -1.94 -13.63
CA VAL A 53 7.79 -1.14 -14.44
C VAL A 53 7.23 0.03 -13.63
N VAL A 54 6.80 -0.21 -12.38
CA VAL A 54 6.28 0.87 -11.53
C VAL A 54 7.38 1.92 -11.25
N MET A 55 8.62 1.51 -10.97
CA MET A 55 9.73 2.47 -10.78
C MET A 55 10.01 3.31 -12.04
N GLU A 56 9.92 2.72 -13.23
CA GLU A 56 10.11 3.42 -14.51
C GLU A 56 8.96 4.38 -14.84
N LEU A 57 7.72 4.03 -14.48
CA LEU A 57 6.55 4.89 -14.70
C LEU A 57 6.53 6.11 -13.78
N PHE A 58 7.15 6.01 -12.61
CA PHE A 58 7.19 7.05 -11.57
C PHE A 58 8.63 7.29 -11.12
N PRO A 59 9.51 7.80 -12.00
CA PRO A 59 10.94 7.89 -11.72
C PRO A 59 11.28 8.87 -10.58
N ASP A 60 10.43 9.88 -10.36
CA ASP A 60 10.66 10.94 -9.38
C ASP A 60 10.03 10.66 -8.00
N ASP A 61 9.30 9.55 -7.82
CA ASP A 61 8.70 9.18 -6.53
C ASP A 61 9.71 8.36 -5.68
N GLU A 62 10.67 9.06 -5.07
CA GLU A 62 11.68 8.42 -4.20
C GLU A 62 11.07 7.57 -3.06
N PRO A 63 10.00 8.02 -2.36
CA PRO A 63 9.33 7.18 -1.36
C PRO A 63 8.80 5.87 -1.93
N LEU A 64 8.20 5.88 -3.12
CA LEU A 64 7.71 4.68 -3.81
C LEU A 64 8.87 3.73 -4.16
N HIS A 65 9.98 4.26 -4.68
CA HIS A 65 11.15 3.45 -5.03
C HIS A 65 11.74 2.78 -3.78
N ARG A 66 11.85 3.53 -2.68
CA ARG A 66 12.29 2.99 -1.39
C ARG A 66 11.34 1.92 -0.89
N TRP A 67 10.03 2.13 -1.02
CA TRP A 67 9.02 1.15 -0.62
C TRP A 67 9.18 -0.18 -1.37
N LEU A 68 9.31 -0.16 -2.69
CA LEU A 68 9.45 -1.37 -3.51
C LEU A 68 10.76 -2.12 -3.22
N LYS A 69 11.88 -1.40 -3.03
CA LYS A 69 13.16 -2.01 -2.62
C LYS A 69 13.03 -2.72 -1.27
N MET A 70 12.45 -2.06 -0.26
CA MET A 70 12.21 -2.68 1.05
C MET A 70 11.25 -3.87 0.95
N ALA A 71 10.20 -3.76 0.14
CA ALA A 71 9.23 -4.83 -0.03
C ALA A 71 9.87 -6.09 -0.62
N ARG A 72 10.79 -5.95 -1.58
CA ARG A 72 11.58 -7.07 -2.11
C ARG A 72 12.53 -7.67 -1.06
N GLU A 73 13.18 -6.85 -0.26
CA GLU A 73 14.16 -7.33 0.74
C GLU A 73 13.53 -7.94 2.00
N LYS A 74 12.34 -7.48 2.38
CA LYS A 74 11.77 -7.74 3.72
C LYS A 74 10.47 -8.55 3.70
N VAL A 75 9.82 -8.70 2.55
CA VAL A 75 8.50 -9.36 2.47
C VAL A 75 8.63 -10.64 1.64
N PRO A 76 8.74 -11.82 2.28
CA PRO A 76 8.66 -13.10 1.56
C PRO A 76 7.24 -13.30 1.01
N PHE A 77 7.13 -13.94 -0.14
CA PHE A 77 5.83 -14.23 -0.73
C PHE A 77 5.07 -15.33 0.02
N GLN A 78 3.75 -15.29 -0.07
CA GLN A 78 2.85 -16.27 0.52
C GLN A 78 1.81 -16.68 -0.53
N GLY A 79 1.84 -17.94 -0.98
CA GLY A 79 0.99 -18.39 -2.09
C GLY A 79 1.44 -17.77 -3.41
N LEU A 80 0.50 -17.23 -4.18
CA LEU A 80 0.83 -16.53 -5.42
C LEU A 80 1.62 -15.24 -5.13
N PRO A 81 2.77 -15.01 -5.80
CA PRO A 81 3.53 -13.78 -5.64
C PRO A 81 2.65 -12.56 -5.87
N SER A 82 2.69 -11.62 -4.92
CA SER A 82 1.80 -10.46 -4.87
C SER A 82 2.54 -9.25 -4.35
N ARG A 83 2.15 -8.06 -4.83
CA ARG A 83 2.72 -6.79 -4.36
C ARG A 83 1.62 -5.83 -3.93
N ILE A 84 1.89 -5.13 -2.84
CA ILE A 84 1.13 -3.99 -2.34
C ILE A 84 1.96 -2.72 -2.58
N CYS A 85 1.35 -1.70 -3.19
CA CYS A 85 1.98 -0.40 -3.45
C CYS A 85 0.89 0.67 -3.41
N TRP A 86 1.12 1.76 -2.68
CA TRP A 86 0.11 2.82 -2.54
C TRP A 86 0.14 3.75 -3.74
N LEU A 87 -0.76 3.51 -4.70
CA LEU A 87 -0.94 4.34 -5.89
C LEU A 87 -2.23 5.17 -5.80
N GLY A 88 -2.12 6.41 -6.29
CA GLY A 88 -3.14 7.45 -6.28
C GLY A 88 -4.04 7.45 -7.51
N TYR A 89 -4.86 8.50 -7.61
CA TYR A 89 -5.64 8.75 -8.82
C TYR A 89 -4.70 8.97 -10.03
N GLY A 90 -5.05 8.43 -11.20
CA GLY A 90 -4.18 8.47 -12.39
C GLY A 90 -3.04 7.44 -12.36
N GLU A 91 -2.29 7.35 -11.26
CA GLU A 91 -1.18 6.39 -11.12
C GLU A 91 -1.65 4.94 -11.27
N ARG A 92 -2.80 4.60 -10.67
CA ARG A 92 -3.38 3.25 -10.75
C ARG A 92 -3.68 2.81 -12.19
N VAL A 93 -4.26 3.68 -13.00
CA VAL A 93 -4.59 3.35 -14.40
C VAL A 93 -3.32 3.28 -15.25
N LYS A 94 -2.34 4.16 -15.00
CA LYS A 94 -1.04 4.13 -15.68
C LYS A 94 -0.30 2.81 -15.40
N ALA A 95 -0.25 2.38 -14.15
CA ALA A 95 0.34 1.10 -13.77
C ALA A 95 -0.44 -0.08 -14.36
N GLY A 96 -1.77 -0.08 -14.23
CA GLY A 96 -2.61 -1.18 -14.72
C GLY A 96 -2.59 -1.39 -16.24
N LEU A 97 -2.37 -0.34 -17.04
CA LEU A 97 -2.20 -0.46 -18.49
C LEU A 97 -0.81 -0.94 -18.91
N ALA A 98 0.18 -0.88 -18.01
CA ALA A 98 1.55 -1.29 -18.27
C ALA A 98 1.86 -2.73 -17.81
N PHE A 99 0.97 -3.33 -17.01
CA PHE A 99 1.04 -4.73 -16.58
C PHE A 99 0.46 -5.65 -17.66
#